data_AF-A0A1C0SI60-F1
#
_entry.id   AF-A0A1C0SI60-F1
#
_cell.length_a   1.000
_cell.length_b   1.000
_cell.length_c   1.000
_cell.angle_alpha   90.00
_cell.angle_beta   90.00
_cell.angle_gamma   90.00
#
_symmetry.space_group_name_H-M   'P 1'
#
loop_
_entity.id
_entity.type
_entity.pdbx_description
1 polymer ?
#
loop_
_entity_poly.entity_id
_entity_poly.type
_entity_poly.pdbx_seq_one_letter_code
_entity_poly.pdbx_strand_id
1 'polypeptide(L)'
;MTAIEPDDQEDKPLDPAMENVRRKMVKLQLVSAGVMLVMLMAVLGTIVYKLTRTDETAPVQTATAVVPSEAPVNAVAALPAGFTVTNVALSGGQVLFYGNLPGAEPRAIVFDIGAGRIVADITVRTN
;
A
#
# COMPACT_ATOMS: atom_id res chain seq x y z
N MET A 1 9.45 -10.55 63.52
CA MET A 1 8.33 -10.63 62.56
C MET A 1 7.72 -9.25 62.46
N THR A 2 7.45 -8.74 61.26
CA THR A 2 6.64 -7.53 61.06
C THR A 2 5.18 -7.94 61.01
N ALA A 3 4.34 -7.39 61.88
CA ALA A 3 2.90 -7.52 61.75
C ALA A 3 2.41 -6.59 60.63
N ILE A 4 1.54 -7.09 59.77
CA ILE A 4 0.81 -6.27 58.79
C ILE A 4 -0.59 -6.12 59.35
N GLU A 5 -0.96 -4.90 59.73
CA GLU A 5 -2.34 -4.52 60.00
C GLU A 5 -3.06 -4.35 58.64
N PRO A 6 -4.15 -5.08 58.36
CA PRO A 6 -5.05 -4.72 57.28
C PRO A 6 -5.89 -3.52 57.72
N ASP A 7 -5.87 -2.45 56.93
CA ASP A 7 -6.64 -1.24 57.21
C ASP A 7 -8.11 -1.45 56.78
N ASP A 8 -8.99 -1.64 57.76
CA ASP A 8 -10.44 -1.84 57.58
C ASP A 8 -11.09 -0.55 57.04
N GLN A 9 -11.11 -0.39 55.71
CA GLN A 9 -11.88 0.65 55.01
C GLN A 9 -13.14 0.10 54.32
N GLU A 10 -13.85 -0.80 55.00
CA GLU A 10 -15.21 -1.19 54.62
C GLU A 10 -16.25 -0.15 55.14
N ASP A 11 -17.32 0.06 54.36
CA ASP A 11 -18.58 0.69 54.76
C ASP A 11 -18.61 2.17 55.22
N LYS A 12 -18.02 3.07 54.42
CA LYS A 12 -18.57 4.43 54.27
C LYS A 12 -19.57 4.45 53.10
N PRO A 13 -20.89 4.64 53.32
CA PRO A 13 -21.85 4.65 52.22
C PRO A 13 -21.54 5.80 51.26
N LEU A 14 -21.21 5.48 50.01
CA LEU A 14 -20.90 6.50 49.02
C LEU A 14 -22.14 7.37 48.78
N ASP A 15 -21.96 8.67 48.99
CA ASP A 15 -22.96 9.71 48.75
C ASP A 15 -23.61 9.49 47.36
N PRO A 16 -24.96 9.46 47.23
CA PRO A 16 -25.64 9.12 45.96
C PRO A 16 -25.24 9.99 44.76
N ALA A 17 -24.61 11.15 44.99
CA ALA A 17 -23.95 11.92 43.93
C ALA A 17 -22.78 11.18 43.26
N MET A 18 -21.95 10.45 44.03
CA MET A 18 -20.73 9.79 43.56
C MET A 18 -21.00 8.57 42.68
N GLU A 19 -22.02 7.77 42.99
CA GLU A 19 -22.38 6.63 42.14
C GLU A 19 -22.87 7.07 40.76
N ASN A 20 -23.59 8.19 40.68
CA ASN A 20 -23.98 8.80 39.41
C ASN A 20 -22.78 9.25 38.56
N VAL A 21 -21.68 9.70 39.19
CA VAL A 21 -20.42 10.02 38.50
C VAL A 21 -19.73 8.73 38.01
N ARG A 22 -19.58 7.72 38.88
CA ARG A 22 -19.01 6.42 38.51
C ARG A 22 -19.74 5.79 37.31
N ARG A 23 -21.07 5.84 37.31
CA ARG A 23 -21.92 5.31 36.21
C ARG A 23 -21.79 6.12 34.91
N LYS A 24 -21.51 7.43 34.98
CA LYS A 24 -21.16 8.25 33.81
C LYS A 24 -19.77 7.91 33.26
N MET A 25 -18.77 7.71 34.13
CA MET A 25 -17.42 7.33 33.72
C MET A 25 -17.41 6.00 32.96
N VAL A 26 -18.10 4.98 33.47
CA VAL A 26 -18.21 3.66 32.80
C VAL A 26 -18.87 3.77 31.43
N LYS A 27 -19.94 4.58 31.27
CA LYS A 27 -20.55 4.84 29.96
C LYS A 27 -19.56 5.49 28.98
N LEU A 28 -18.78 6.47 29.44
CA LEU A 28 -17.79 7.17 28.63
C LEU A 28 -16.63 6.24 28.20
N GLN A 29 -16.17 5.38 29.10
CA GLN A 29 -15.16 4.35 28.81
C GLN A 29 -15.66 3.36 27.74
N LEU A 30 -16.91 2.90 27.85
CA LEU A 30 -17.52 1.96 26.90
C LEU A 30 -17.68 2.58 25.50
N VAL A 31 -18.11 3.85 25.42
CA VAL A 31 -18.17 4.61 24.15
C VAL A 31 -16.77 4.77 23.53
N SER A 32 -15.77 5.16 24.32
CA SER A 32 -14.39 5.34 23.85
C SER A 32 -13.79 4.03 23.33
N ALA A 33 -13.92 2.94 24.09
CA ALA A 33 -13.49 1.61 23.68
C ALA A 33 -14.20 1.11 22.42
N GLY A 34 -15.51 1.41 22.28
CA GLY A 34 -16.28 1.10 21.07
C GLY A 34 -15.74 1.80 19.83
N VAL A 35 -15.48 3.11 19.89
CA VAL A 35 -14.92 3.87 18.76
C VAL A 35 -13.52 3.38 18.40
N MET A 36 -12.68 3.10 19.40
CA MET A 36 -11.33 2.52 19.20
C MET A 36 -11.39 1.17 18.46
N LEU A 37 -12.29 0.28 18.88
CA LEU A 37 -12.49 -1.03 18.25
C LEU A 37 -13.01 -0.89 16.80
N VAL A 38 -13.95 0.02 16.55
CA VAL A 38 -14.47 0.29 15.19
C VAL A 38 -13.36 0.81 14.27
N MET A 39 -12.49 1.71 14.72
CA MET A 39 -11.35 2.19 13.91
C MET A 39 -10.37 1.06 13.58
N LEU A 40 -10.04 0.20 14.54
CA LEU A 40 -9.20 -0.98 14.30
C LEU A 40 -9.84 -1.94 13.30
N MET A 41 -11.15 -2.22 13.44
CA MET A 41 -11.88 -3.07 12.51
C MET A 41 -12.03 -2.47 11.11
N ALA A 42 -12.10 -1.15 10.96
CA ALA A 42 -12.10 -0.49 9.66
C ALA A 42 -10.77 -0.67 8.90
N VAL A 43 -9.64 -0.55 9.60
CA VAL A 43 -8.30 -0.78 9.02
C VAL A 43 -8.13 -2.26 8.64
N LEU A 44 -8.45 -3.19 9.55
CA LEU A 44 -8.37 -4.63 9.28
C LEU A 44 -9.31 -5.05 8.14
N GLY A 45 -10.55 -4.55 8.14
CA GLY A 45 -11.53 -4.80 7.08
C GLY A 45 -11.06 -4.30 5.72
N THR A 46 -10.40 -3.15 5.66
CA THR A 46 -9.79 -2.62 4.43
C THR A 46 -8.67 -3.54 3.92
N ILE A 47 -7.80 -4.02 4.82
CA ILE A 47 -6.71 -4.95 4.46
C ILE A 47 -7.28 -6.28 3.97
N VAL A 48 -8.24 -6.89 4.68
CA VAL A 48 -8.87 -8.15 4.29
C VAL A 48 -9.61 -7.99 2.96
N TYR A 49 -10.34 -6.89 2.77
CA TYR A 49 -11.00 -6.57 1.49
C TYR A 49 -9.97 -6.47 0.35
N LYS A 50 -8.86 -5.76 0.55
CA LYS A 50 -7.78 -5.64 -0.45
C LYS A 50 -7.03 -6.96 -0.72
N LEU A 51 -6.99 -7.88 0.24
CA LEU A 51 -6.38 -9.21 0.08
C LEU A 51 -7.34 -10.24 -0.56
N THR A 52 -8.65 -10.07 -0.37
CA THR A 52 -9.68 -11.00 -0.89
C THR A 52 -10.24 -10.56 -2.24
N ARG A 53 -10.30 -9.25 -2.52
CA ARG A 53 -10.28 -8.74 -3.89
C ARG A 53 -8.84 -8.71 -4.40
N THR A 54 -8.42 -9.82 -4.98
CA THR A 54 -7.45 -9.77 -6.07
C THR A 54 -8.13 -9.01 -7.22
N ASP A 55 -7.83 -7.72 -7.36
CA ASP A 55 -8.26 -6.96 -8.52
C ASP A 55 -7.64 -7.58 -9.79
N GLU A 56 -8.49 -8.04 -10.70
CA GLU A 56 -8.12 -8.66 -11.98
C GLU A 56 -7.43 -7.68 -12.96
N THR A 57 -7.16 -6.44 -12.52
CA THR A 57 -6.55 -5.38 -13.34
C THR A 57 -5.63 -4.45 -12.54
N ALA A 58 -4.86 -4.99 -11.59
CA ALA A 58 -3.68 -4.31 -11.06
C ALA A 58 -2.43 -5.17 -11.29
N PRO A 59 -1.47 -4.76 -12.16
CA PRO A 59 -0.22 -5.49 -12.31
C PRO A 59 0.53 -5.42 -10.98
N VAL A 60 0.57 -6.54 -10.26
CA VAL A 60 1.27 -6.65 -8.99
C VAL A 60 2.72 -6.28 -9.22
N GLN A 61 3.13 -5.12 -8.72
CA GLN A 61 4.53 -4.73 -8.73
C GLN A 61 5.24 -5.54 -7.64
N THR A 62 5.52 -6.80 -7.95
CA THR A 62 6.42 -7.65 -7.17
C THR A 62 7.78 -6.98 -7.19
N ALA A 63 8.10 -6.26 -6.11
CA ALA A 63 9.45 -5.84 -5.79
C ALA A 63 10.26 -7.10 -5.41
N THR A 64 10.57 -7.92 -6.41
CA THR A 64 11.61 -8.95 -6.29
C THR A 64 12.89 -8.22 -5.93
N ALA A 65 13.43 -8.51 -4.74
CA ALA A 65 14.73 -7.99 -4.34
C ALA A 65 15.77 -8.47 -5.35
N VAL A 66 16.21 -7.57 -6.23
CA VAL A 66 17.23 -7.86 -7.24
C VAL A 66 18.55 -8.04 -6.49
N VAL A 67 18.95 -9.29 -6.28
CA VAL A 67 20.31 -9.61 -5.84
C VAL A 67 21.25 -9.12 -6.94
N PRO A 68 22.24 -8.25 -6.65
CA PRO A 68 23.16 -7.78 -7.67
C PRO A 68 23.98 -8.96 -8.22
N SER A 69 23.67 -9.37 -9.45
CA SER A 69 24.47 -10.34 -10.20
C SER A 69 25.34 -9.60 -11.22
N GLU A 70 26.64 -9.88 -11.26
CA GLU A 70 27.54 -9.37 -12.30
C GLU A 70 27.34 -10.05 -13.67
N ALA A 71 26.39 -10.99 -13.76
CA ALA A 71 26.00 -11.63 -15.01
C ALA A 71 25.28 -10.65 -15.96
N PRO A 72 25.52 -10.72 -17.28
CA PRO A 72 24.79 -9.92 -18.26
C PRO A 72 23.28 -10.19 -18.20
N VAL A 73 22.47 -9.12 -18.15
CA VAL A 73 21.01 -9.23 -18.19
C VAL A 73 20.56 -9.53 -19.62
N ASN A 74 19.88 -10.66 -19.81
CA ASN A 74 19.21 -11.00 -21.06
C ASN A 74 17.71 -10.74 -20.91
N ALA A 75 17.16 -9.82 -21.70
CA ALA A 75 15.77 -9.40 -21.61
C ALA A 75 15.22 -9.03 -23.00
N VAL A 76 13.92 -9.23 -23.20
CA VAL A 76 13.23 -8.98 -24.48
C VAL A 76 12.19 -7.88 -24.31
N ALA A 77 12.42 -6.74 -24.95
CA ALA A 77 11.41 -5.68 -25.08
C ALA A 77 10.43 -6.05 -26.21
N ALA A 78 9.24 -6.52 -25.86
CA ALA A 78 8.19 -6.89 -26.82
C ALA A 78 7.51 -5.64 -27.41
N LEU A 79 8.17 -5.00 -28.37
CA LEU A 79 7.63 -3.84 -29.09
C LEU A 79 6.47 -4.25 -30.04
N PRO A 80 5.53 -3.34 -30.36
CA PRO A 80 4.41 -3.65 -31.26
C PRO A 80 4.87 -4.13 -32.64
N ALA A 81 4.12 -5.07 -33.23
CA ALA A 81 4.42 -5.60 -34.56
C ALA A 81 4.42 -4.48 -35.62
N GLY A 82 5.52 -4.37 -36.37
CA GLY A 82 5.70 -3.30 -37.37
C GLY A 82 6.16 -1.95 -36.79
N PHE A 83 6.50 -1.85 -35.50
CA PHE A 83 7.07 -0.65 -34.91
C PHE A 83 8.50 -0.41 -35.39
N THR A 84 8.74 0.72 -36.04
CA THR A 84 10.07 1.14 -36.51
C THR A 84 10.72 2.06 -35.49
N VAL A 85 11.73 1.55 -34.78
CA VAL A 85 12.54 2.34 -33.84
C VAL A 85 13.35 3.39 -34.61
N THR A 86 13.20 4.66 -34.23
CA THR A 86 13.88 5.81 -34.84
C THR A 86 14.95 6.39 -33.91
N ASN A 87 14.77 6.32 -32.59
CA ASN A 87 15.75 6.76 -31.60
C ASN A 87 15.66 5.89 -30.33
N VAL A 88 16.78 5.75 -29.62
CA VAL A 88 16.88 4.98 -28.36
C VAL A 88 17.65 5.80 -27.33
N ALA A 89 17.13 5.88 -26.10
CA ALA A 89 17.79 6.50 -24.95
C ALA A 89 17.81 5.55 -23.75
N LEU A 90 18.83 5.67 -22.89
CA LEU A 90 18.98 4.88 -21.66
C LEU A 90 19.14 5.82 -20.46
N SER A 91 18.36 5.61 -19.40
CA SER A 91 18.50 6.33 -18.13
C SER A 91 18.03 5.46 -16.97
N GLY A 92 18.80 5.38 -15.89
CA GLY A 92 18.36 4.71 -14.64
C GLY A 92 17.97 3.23 -14.75
N GLY A 93 18.48 2.50 -15.74
CA GLY A 93 18.05 1.13 -16.04
C GLY A 93 16.79 1.02 -16.92
N GLN A 94 16.30 2.13 -17.45
CA GLN A 94 15.17 2.20 -18.36
C GLN A 94 15.61 2.60 -19.77
N VAL A 95 15.16 1.85 -20.77
CA VAL A 95 15.38 2.08 -22.20
C VAL A 95 14.12 2.69 -22.80
N LEU A 96 14.22 3.89 -23.36
CA LEU A 96 13.17 4.52 -24.14
C LEU A 96 13.41 4.24 -25.63
N PHE A 97 12.43 3.62 -26.28
CA PHE A 97 12.37 3.43 -27.72
C PHE A 97 11.39 4.46 -28.32
N TYR A 98 11.92 5.45 -29.04
CA TYR A 98 11.08 6.37 -29.82
C TYR A 98 10.99 5.88 -31.26
N GLY A 99 9.80 5.85 -31.83
CA GLY A 99 9.57 5.30 -33.16
C GLY A 99 8.16 5.50 -33.68
N ASN A 100 7.91 4.98 -34.87
CA ASN A 100 6.65 5.12 -35.57
C ASN A 100 6.02 3.75 -35.83
N LEU A 101 4.69 3.69 -35.80
CA LEU A 101 3.92 2.52 -36.19
C LEU A 101 3.10 2.89 -37.45
N PRO A 102 3.09 2.07 -38.52
CA PRO A 102 2.38 2.40 -39.77
C PRO A 102 0.90 2.73 -39.52
N GLY A 103 0.47 3.92 -39.98
CA GLY A 103 -0.91 4.38 -39.83
C GLY A 103 -1.29 4.89 -38.44
N ALA A 104 -0.34 5.00 -37.50
CA ALA A 104 -0.54 5.58 -36.18
C ALA A 104 0.44 6.74 -35.91
N GLU A 105 0.14 7.53 -34.88
CA GLU A 105 1.04 8.58 -34.39
C GLU A 105 2.36 7.99 -33.83
N PRO A 106 3.44 8.78 -33.80
CA PRO A 106 4.70 8.39 -33.15
C PRO A 106 4.49 7.96 -31.70
N ARG A 107 5.32 7.03 -31.22
CA ARG A 107 5.29 6.54 -29.84
C ARG A 107 6.67 6.54 -29.19
N ALA A 108 6.68 6.82 -27.90
CA ALA A 108 7.80 6.55 -27.01
C ALA A 108 7.41 5.38 -26.08
N ILE A 109 8.12 4.27 -26.16
CA ILE A 109 7.87 3.07 -25.36
C ILE A 109 9.04 2.91 -24.37
N VAL A 110 8.74 2.83 -23.08
CA VAL A 110 9.77 2.70 -22.02
C VAL A 110 9.80 1.28 -21.50
N PHE A 111 10.96 0.63 -21.61
CA PHE A 111 11.25 -0.70 -21.08
C PHE A 111 12.17 -0.57 -19.86
N ASP A 112 11.77 -1.16 -18.73
CA ASP A 112 12.59 -1.19 -17.51
C ASP A 112 13.34 -2.52 -17.43
N ILE A 113 14.68 -2.45 -17.41
CA ILE A 113 15.57 -3.63 -17.45
C ILE A 113 15.46 -4.42 -16.14
N GLY A 114 15.33 -3.74 -15.00
CA GLY A 114 15.21 -4.39 -13.68
C GLY A 114 13.85 -5.05 -13.49
N ALA A 115 12.80 -4.46 -14.04
CA ALA A 115 11.44 -5.00 -14.01
C ALA A 115 11.14 -5.99 -15.15
N GLY A 116 12.03 -6.11 -16.14
CA GLY A 116 11.94 -7.02 -17.28
C GLY A 116 10.75 -6.77 -18.22
N ARG A 117 10.17 -5.56 -18.23
CA ARG A 117 8.91 -5.28 -18.95
C ARG A 117 8.82 -3.84 -19.44
N ILE A 118 7.89 -3.61 -20.37
CA ILE A 118 7.44 -2.26 -20.74
C ILE A 118 6.70 -1.64 -19.55
N VAL A 119 7.09 -0.44 -19.16
CA VAL A 119 6.50 0.34 -18.05
C VAL A 119 5.70 1.55 -18.53
N ALA A 120 5.88 1.99 -19.79
CA ALA A 120 5.03 3.00 -20.41
C ALA A 120 4.95 2.85 -21.94
N ASP A 121 3.81 3.18 -22.52
CA ASP A 121 3.59 3.42 -23.95
C ASP A 121 2.96 4.82 -24.08
N ILE A 122 3.72 5.78 -24.61
CA ILE A 122 3.33 7.17 -24.74
C ILE A 122 3.13 7.49 -26.21
N THR A 123 1.93 7.93 -26.59
CA THR A 123 1.68 8.49 -27.92
C THR A 123 2.12 9.96 -27.97
N VAL A 124 2.88 10.34 -29.01
CA VAL A 124 3.49 11.67 -29.14
C VAL A 124 2.85 12.41 -30.31
N ARG A 125 2.17 13.51 -29.98
CA ARG A 125 1.48 14.40 -30.93
C ARG A 125 1.71 15.86 -30.57
N THR A 126 1.54 16.76 -31.53
CA THR A 126 1.38 18.20 -31.26
C THR A 126 0.01 18.46 -30.63
N ASN A 127 -0.08 19.49 -29.80
CA ASN A 127 -1.33 20.01 -29.23
C ASN A 127 -1.93 21.08 -30.15
#